data_AF-X0TTE3-F1
#
_entry.id   AF-X0TTE3-F1
#
_cell.length_a   1.000
_cell.length_b   1.000
_cell.length_c   1.000
_cell.angle_alpha   90.00
_cell.angle_beta   90.00
_cell.angle_gamma   90.00
#
_symmetry.space_group_name_H-M   'P 1'
#
loop_
_entity.id
_entity.type
_entity.pdbx_description
1 polymer ?
#
loop_
_entity_poly.entity_id
_entity_poly.type
_entity_poly.pdbx_seq_one_letter_code
_entity_poly.pdbx_strand_id
1 'polypeptide(L)' 'GLIVITGCAHPGIVNIVKKAKELLTSEVYLVLGGFHLCWMNLSQVKRIIDGVKEEGVKKVAPSPIFHCLF' A
#
# COMPACT_ATOMS: atom_id res chain seq x y z
N GLY A 1 -12.37 6.62 9.06
CA GLY A 1 -11.27 6.52 8.09
C GLY A 1 -11.04 5.07 7.79
N LEU A 2 -10.93 4.71 6.50
CA LEU A 2 -10.84 3.34 6.02
C LEU A 2 -9.48 2.71 6.34
N ILE A 3 -9.46 1.44 6.74
CA ILE A 3 -8.24 0.65 6.95
C ILE A 3 -8.17 -0.39 5.84
N VAL A 4 -7.06 -0.40 5.09
CA VAL A 4 -6.83 -1.34 3.98
C VAL A 4 -5.76 -2.33 4.41
N ILE A 5 -6.11 -3.62 4.41
CA ILE A 5 -5.20 -4.72 4.72
C ILE A 5 -4.94 -5.50 3.43
N THR A 6 -3.68 -5.71 3.09
CA THR A 6 -3.28 -6.45 1.88
C THR A 6 -2.25 -7.55 2.19
N GLY A 7 -2.26 -8.60 1.36
CA GLY A 7 -1.26 -9.67 1.40
C GLY A 7 0.07 -9.21 0.80
N CYS A 8 0.29 -9.43 -0.50
CA CYS A 8 1.55 -9.10 -1.19
C CYS A 8 1.48 -7.81 -2.05
N ALA A 9 0.30 -7.23 -2.25
CA ALA A 9 0.09 -6.06 -3.10
C ALA A 9 0.69 -6.18 -4.52
N HIS A 10 0.61 -7.34 -5.17
CA HIS A 10 1.09 -7.55 -6.54
C HIS A 10 0.62 -6.48 -7.56
N PRO A 11 -0.64 -5.99 -7.51
CA PRO A 11 -1.09 -4.91 -8.41
C PRO A 11 -0.54 -3.51 -8.09
N GLY A 12 0.25 -3.38 -7.02
CA GLY A 12 0.74 -2.12 -6.47
C GLY A 12 -0.19 -1.54 -5.41
N ILE A 13 0.39 -1.09 -4.29
CA ILE A 13 -0.39 -0.59 -3.15
C ILE A 13 -1.19 0.68 -3.46
N VAL A 14 -0.68 1.55 -4.34
CA VAL A 14 -1.39 2.77 -4.80
C VAL A 14 -2.69 2.41 -5.51
N ASN A 15 -2.66 1.40 -6.40
CA ASN A 15 -3.85 0.94 -7.11
C ASN A 15 -4.90 0.35 -6.15
N ILE A 16 -4.44 -0.40 -5.14
CA ILE A 16 -5.33 -0.97 -4.12
C ILE A 16 -6.02 0.15 -3.32
N VAL A 17 -5.25 1.17 -2.89
CA VAL A 17 -5.79 2.34 -2.18
C VAL A 17 -6.82 3.05 -3.03
N LYS A 18 -6.49 3.36 -4.29
CA LYS A 18 -7.41 4.02 -5.22
C LYS A 18 -8.70 3.23 -5.39
N LYS A 19 -8.60 1.91 -5.58
CA LYS A 19 -9.78 1.06 -5.73
C LYS A 19 -10.63 1.00 -4.47
N ALA A 20 -10.00 0.95 -3.30
CA ALA A 20 -10.69 0.95 -2.02
C ALA A 20 -11.45 2.27 -1.78
N LYS A 21 -10.85 3.41 -2.15
CA LYS A 21 -11.51 4.73 -2.11
C LYS A 21 -12.72 4.79 -3.04
N GLU A 22 -12.60 4.29 -4.27
CA GLU A 22 -13.71 4.23 -5.23
C GLU A 22 -14.87 3.35 -4.76
N LEU A 23 -14.58 2.18 -4.18
CA LEU A 23 -15.60 1.22 -3.76
C LEU A 23 -16.37 1.65 -2.51
N LEU A 24 -15.70 2.34 -1.58
CA LEU A 24 -16.25 2.66 -0.27
C LEU A 24 -16.51 4.17 -0.09
N THR A 25 -16.25 4.97 -1.12
CA THR A 25 -16.41 6.44 -1.16
C THR A 25 -15.87 7.10 0.11
N SER A 26 -14.71 6.63 0.57
CA SER A 26 -14.14 6.98 1.87
C SER A 26 -12.64 7.15 1.80
N GLU A 27 -12.12 8.10 2.57
CA GLU A 27 -10.68 8.33 2.70
C GLU A 27 -10.00 7.21 3.50
N VAL A 28 -8.83 6.79 3.01
CA VAL A 28 -8.00 5.75 3.64
C VAL A 28 -7.15 6.38 4.73
N TYR A 29 -7.32 5.89 5.95
CA TYR A 29 -6.54 6.31 7.10
C TYR A 29 -5.24 5.51 7.23
N LEU A 30 -5.31 4.18 7.09
CA LEU A 30 -4.18 3.27 7.29
C LEU A 30 -4.16 2.21 6.21
N VAL A 31 -2.96 1.93 5.70
CA VAL A 31 -2.69 0.80 4.81
C VAL A 31 -1.65 -0.09 5.45
N LEU A 32 -1.94 -1.38 5.60
CA LEU A 32 -1.02 -2.36 6.19
C LEU A 32 -0.96 -3.66 5.36
N GLY A 33 0.23 -4.26 5.27
CA GLY A 33 0.43 -5.49 4.50
C GLY A 33 1.83 -5.66 3.93
N GLY A 34 2.02 -6.72 3.16
CA GLY A 34 3.21 -6.92 2.34
C GLY A 34 3.12 -6.10 1.05
N PHE A 35 4.11 -5.25 0.80
CA PHE A 35 4.13 -4.36 -0.36
C PHE A 35 5.16 -4.80 -1.43
N HIS A 36 5.65 -6.03 -1.34
CA HIS A 36 6.60 -6.62 -2.28
C HIS A 36 7.86 -5.75 -2.52
N LEU A 37 8.35 -5.09 -1.45
CA LEU A 37 9.44 -4.10 -1.54
C LEU A 37 10.85 -4.72 -1.57
N CYS A 38 11.01 -6.03 -1.26
CA CYS A 38 12.32 -6.68 -1.18
C CYS A 38 13.14 -6.62 -2.47
N TRP A 39 12.48 -6.55 -3.62
CA TRP A 39 13.13 -6.51 -4.94
C TRP A 39 13.18 -5.11 -5.55
N MET A 40 12.80 -4.08 -4.78
CA MET A 40 12.72 -2.71 -5.25
C MET A 40 13.93 -1.89 -4.78
N ASN A 41 14.44 -1.05 -5.68
CA ASN A 41 15.44 -0.06 -5.32
C ASN A 41 14.79 1.13 -4.57
N LEU A 42 15.62 1.97 -3.95
CA LEU A 42 15.16 3.11 -3.15
C LEU A 42 14.29 4.10 -3.94
N SER A 43 14.53 4.28 -5.24
CA SER A 43 13.71 5.20 -6.05
C SER A 43 12.32 4.64 -6.32
N GLN A 44 12.18 3.32 -6.54
CA GLN A 44 10.90 2.64 -6.65
C GLN A 44 10.11 2.71 -5.34
N VAL A 45 10.76 2.45 -4.20
CA VAL A 45 10.12 2.57 -2.88
C VAL A 45 9.64 4.00 -2.65
N LYS A 46 10.46 5.01 -2.98
CA LYS A 46 10.09 6.42 -2.84
C LYS A 46 8.87 6.78 -3.69
N ARG A 47 8.80 6.33 -4.94
CA ARG A 47 7.62 6.53 -5.80
C ARG A 47 6.35 5.93 -5.21
N ILE A 48 6.45 4.78 -4.55
CA ILE A 48 5.29 4.17 -3.88
C ILE A 48 4.86 5.02 -2.69
N ILE A 49 5.80 5.46 -1.85
CA ILE A 49 5.49 6.31 -0.69
C ILE A 49 4.84 7.61 -1.14
N ASP A 50 5.38 8.25 -2.17
CA ASP A 50 4.86 9.51 -2.71
C ASP A 50 3.45 9.29 -3.29
N GLY A 51 3.23 8.24 -4.09
CA GLY A 51 1.90 7.92 -4.61
C GLY A 51 0.87 7.62 -3.51
N VAL A 52 1.25 6.91 -2.45
CA VAL A 52 0.34 6.63 -1.32
C VAL A 52 0.02 7.92 -0.54
N LYS A 53 0.96 8.85 -0.42
CA LYS A 53 0.72 10.18 0.18
C LYS A 53 -0.20 11.04 -0.68
N GLU A 54 0.00 11.04 -2.00
CA GLU A 54 -0.85 11.76 -2.96
C GLU A 54 -2.31 11.29 -2.89
N GLU A 55 -2.53 9.99 -2.65
CA GLU A 55 -3.86 9.41 -2.42
C GLU A 55 -4.49 9.79 -1.06
N GLY A 56 -3.82 10.60 -0.24
CA GLY A 56 -4.35 11.12 1.03
C GLY A 56 -4.21 10.18 2.23
N VAL A 57 -3.47 9.07 2.09
CA VAL A 57 -3.30 8.08 3.15
C VAL A 57 -2.52 8.67 4.32
N LYS A 58 -3.06 8.56 5.54
CA LYS A 58 -2.45 9.15 6.74
C LYS A 58 -1.34 8.29 7.35
N LYS A 59 -1.46 6.96 7.27
CA LYS A 59 -0.51 6.02 7.88
C LYS A 59 -0.26 4.82 6.96
N VAL A 60 0.98 4.33 6.96
CA VAL A 60 1.41 3.19 6.16
C VAL A 60 2.24 2.27 7.05
N ALA A 61 1.89 0.99 7.11
CA ALA A 61 2.57 -0.01 7.92
C ALA A 61 2.92 -1.25 7.06
N PRO A 62 4.09 -1.25 6.40
CA PRO A 62 4.57 -2.43 5.71
C PRO A 62 4.88 -3.53 6.73
N SER A 63 4.34 -4.73 6.53
CA SER A 63 4.57 -5.89 7.39
C SER A 63 5.46 -6.92 6.68
N PRO A 64 6.60 -7.33 7.27
CA PRO A 64 7.46 -8.38 6.72
C PRO A 64 6.90 -9.81 6.90
N ILE A 65 5.76 -9.98 7.59
CA ILE A 65 5.20 -11.30 7.93
C ILE A 65 4.71 -12.08 6.69
N PHE A 66 4.32 -11.38 5.62
CA PHE A 66 4.18 -12.00 4.30
C PHE A 66 5.49 -11.85 3.54
N HIS A 67 6.52 -12.51 4.05
CA HIS A 67 7.66 -12.93 3.24
C HIS A 67 7.08 -13.65 2.02
N CYS A 68 7.51 -13.28 0.81
CA CYS A 68 7.41 -14.16 -0.35
C CYS A 68 8.13 -15.46 -0.01
N LEU A 69 7.45 -16.39 0.66
CA LEU A 69 7.87 -17.77 0.72
C LEU A 69 7.52 -18.37 -0.64
N PHE A 70 8.54 -18.40 -1.49
CA PHE A 70 8.68 -19.09 -2.77
C PHE A 70 7.72 -18.68 -3.91
#